data_AF-A0A1I4M7L2-F1
#
_entry.id   AF-A0A1I4M7L2-F1
#
_cell.length_a   1.000
_cell.length_b   1.000
_cell.length_c   1.000
_cell.angle_alpha   90.00
_cell.angle_beta   90.00
_cell.angle_gamma   90.00
#
_symmetry.space_group_name_H-M   'P 1'
#
loop_
_entity.id
_entity.type
_entity.pdbx_description
1 polymer ?
#
loop_
_entity_poly.entity_id
_entity_poly.type
_entity_poly.pdbx_seq_one_letter_code
_entity_poly.pdbx_strand_id
1 'polypeptide(L)' 'MDIEEIFTVHVQIENTIKLNNNDGDSVIMISFKGHVTGNYFKGEILDGGVDTQIIGRFSDRHTLSARYML' A
#
# COMPACT_ATOMS: atom_id res chain seq x y z
N MET A 1 -3.09 27.70 -3.40
CA MET A 1 -4.00 26.56 -3.18
C MET A 1 -3.79 26.17 -1.75
N ASP A 2 -4.80 26.33 -0.90
CA ASP A 2 -4.70 25.97 0.50
C ASP A 2 -5.00 24.48 0.64
N ILE A 3 -4.12 23.75 1.34
CA ILE A 3 -4.23 22.31 1.57
C ILE A 3 -4.61 22.11 3.03
N GLU A 4 -5.72 21.42 3.27
CA GLU A 4 -6.15 20.98 4.60
C GLU A 4 -5.93 19.46 4.73
N GLU A 5 -5.33 19.03 5.83
CA GLU A 5 -5.23 17.61 6.17
C GLU A 5 -6.57 17.09 6.69
N ILE A 6 -7.12 16.06 6.03
CA ILE A 6 -8.40 15.45 6.44
C ILE A 6 -8.17 14.31 7.45
N PHE A 7 -7.25 13.38 7.14
CA PHE A 7 -6.82 12.30 8.02
C PHE A 7 -5.48 11.69 7.58
N THR A 8 -4.87 10.93 8.48
CA THR A 8 -3.68 10.11 8.27
C THR A 8 -4.03 8.63 8.42
N VAL A 9 -3.55 7.78 7.50
CA VAL A 9 -3.69 6.31 7.56
C VAL A 9 -2.39 5.70 8.08
N HIS A 10 -2.46 5.01 9.22
CA HIS A 10 -1.34 4.32 9.86
C HIS A 10 -1.34 2.85 9.45
N VAL A 11 -0.46 2.50 8.51
CA VAL A 11 -0.39 1.16 7.91
C VAL A 11 0.58 0.27 8.68
N GLN A 12 0.13 -0.93 9.03
CA GLN A 12 0.93 -2.03 9.57
C GLN A 12 1.01 -3.14 8.54
N ILE A 13 2.22 -3.45 8.08
CA ILE A 13 2.48 -4.56 7.16
C ILE A 13 2.28 -5.89 7.90
N GLU A 14 1.48 -6.79 7.32
CA GLU A 14 1.21 -8.11 7.88
C GLU A 14 2.04 -9.19 7.19
N ASN A 15 2.03 -9.22 5.86
CA ASN A 15 2.73 -10.23 5.08
C ASN A 15 3.25 -9.64 3.77
N THR A 16 4.25 -10.29 3.18
CA THR A 16 4.83 -9.92 1.90
C THR A 16 5.06 -11.17 1.07
N ILE A 17 4.41 -11.23 -0.09
CA ILE A 17 4.61 -12.28 -1.09
C ILE A 17 5.40 -11.67 -2.24
N LYS A 18 6.51 -12.33 -2.62
CA LYS A 18 7.37 -11.89 -3.72
C LYS A 18 7.31 -12.88 -4.86
N LEU A 19 7.00 -12.39 -6.06
CA LEU A 19 7.18 -13.10 -7.32
C LEU A 19 8.37 -12.47 -8.03
N ASN A 20 9.50 -13.16 -8.00
CA ASN A 20 10.73 -12.69 -8.65
C ASN A 20 10.76 -13.20 -10.10
N ASN A 21 11.15 -12.31 -11.01
CA ASN A 21 11.42 -12.66 -12.40
C ASN A 21 12.81 -12.13 -12.77
N ASN A 22 13.71 -13.02 -13.15
CA ASN A 22 15.09 -12.64 -13.52
C ASN A 22 15.17 -12.01 -14.91
N ASP A 23 14.19 -12.29 -15.77
CA ASP A 23 14.19 -11.88 -17.17
C ASP A 23 13.24 -10.71 -17.45
N GLY A 24 12.45 -10.29 -16.45
CA GLY A 24 11.46 -9.22 -16.56
C GLY A 24 11.12 -8.60 -15.21
N ASP A 25 9.89 -8.11 -15.09
CA ASP A 25 9.45 -7.43 -13.87
C ASP A 25 9.15 -8.40 -12.74
N SER A 26 9.51 -7.99 -11.54
CA SER A 26 9.14 -8.67 -10.30
C SER A 26 7.91 -8.01 -9.68
N VAL A 27 7.12 -8.79 -8.94
CA VAL A 27 5.91 -8.32 -8.27
C VAL A 27 6.03 -8.57 -6.77
N ILE A 28 5.64 -7.58 -5.98
CA ILE A 28 5.50 -7.71 -4.53
C ILE A 28 4.04 -7.45 -4.18
N MET A 29 3.43 -8.36 -3.43
CA MET A 29 2.11 -8.15 -2.84
C MET A 29 2.28 -8.03 -1.33
N ILE A 30 1.93 -6.87 -0.78
CA ILE A 30 2.07 -6.55 0.64
C ILE A 30 0.66 -6.48 1.22
N SER A 31 0.29 -7.45 2.06
CA SER A 31 -0.94 -7.34 2.82
C SER A 31 -0.72 -6.49 4.06
N PHE A 32 -1.68 -5.65 4.39
CA PHE A 32 -1.58 -4.76 5.52
C PHE A 32 -2.92 -4.58 6.22
N LYS A 33 -2.83 -4.20 7.49
CA LYS A 33 -3.94 -3.64 8.28
C LYS A 33 -3.52 -2.25 8.76
N GLY A 34 -4.35 -1.61 9.55
CA GLY A 34 -4.02 -0.30 10.09
C GLY A 34 -5.21 0.42 10.64
N HIS A 35 -4.99 1.67 11.04
CA HIS A 35 -6.02 2.55 11.57
C HIS A 35 -5.90 3.94 10.99
N VAL A 36 -6.94 4.75 11.15
CA VAL A 36 -7.03 6.10 10.62
C VAL A 36 -7.24 7.10 11.75
N THR A 37 -6.50 8.20 11.70
CA THR A 37 -6.65 9.32 12.64
C THR A 37 -6.84 10.62 11.88
N GLY A 38 -7.85 11.41 12.24
CA GLY A 38 -8.08 12.74 11.70
C GLY A 38 -9.07 13.51 12.55
N ASN A 39 -9.21 14.80 12.24
CA ASN A 39 -10.16 15.68 12.93
C ASN A 39 -11.61 15.31 12.62
N TYR A 40 -11.87 14.82 11.40
CA TYR A 40 -13.22 14.51 10.92
C TYR A 40 -13.52 13.01 10.85
N PHE A 41 -12.49 12.15 10.86
CA PHE A 41 -12.64 10.71 10.70
C PHE A 41 -11.60 9.93 11.52
N LYS A 42 -12.07 8.90 12.22
CA LYS A 42 -11.24 7.90 12.90
C LYS A 42 -11.85 6.53 12.61
N GLY A 43 -11.02 5.54 12.33
CA GLY A 43 -11.49 4.22 11.91
C GLY A 43 -10.35 3.22 11.79
N GLU A 44 -10.67 2.06 11.24
CA GLU A 44 -9.75 0.93 11.06
C GLU A 44 -9.78 0.48 9.59
N ILE A 45 -8.65 -0.01 9.07
CA ILE A 45 -8.62 -0.62 7.74
C ILE A 45 -9.33 -1.98 7.85
N LEU A 46 -10.35 -2.21 7.01
CA LEU A 46 -11.02 -3.51 6.95
C LEU A 46 -10.09 -4.58 6.36
N ASP A 47 -10.32 -5.84 6.74
CA ASP A 47 -9.55 -6.98 6.26
C ASP A 47 -9.51 -7.06 4.72
N GLY A 48 -8.35 -7.46 4.19
CA GLY A 48 -8.14 -7.63 2.75
C GLY A 48 -7.36 -6.51 2.06
N GLY A 49 -6.81 -5.55 2.81
CA GLY A 49 -5.91 -4.53 2.27
C GLY A 49 -4.63 -5.12 1.65
N VAL A 50 -4.39 -4.82 0.37
CA VAL A 50 -3.19 -5.27 -0.35
C VAL A 50 -2.64 -4.16 -1.23
N ASP A 51 -1.33 -3.95 -1.16
CA ASP A 51 -0.55 -3.17 -2.13
C ASP A 51 0.18 -4.10 -3.08
N THR A 52 -0.14 -3.99 -4.37
CA THR A 52 0.55 -4.72 -5.43
C THR A 52 1.54 -3.79 -6.09
N GLN A 53 2.82 -4.11 -5.94
CA GLN A 53 3.92 -3.35 -6.47
C GLN A 53 4.59 -4.07 -7.63
N ILE A 54 4.92 -3.34 -8.69
CA ILE A 54 5.72 -3.84 -9.81
C ILE A 54 7.10 -3.20 -9.73
N ILE A 55 8.14 -4.03 -9.75
CA ILE A 55 9.54 -3.62 -9.73
C ILE A 55 10.15 -4.02 -11.08
N GLY A 56 10.52 -3.01 -11.86
CA GLY A 56 11.21 -3.18 -13.13
C GLY A 56 12.54 -3.89 -12.94
N ARG A 57 12.93 -4.71 -13.92
CA ARG A 57 14.17 -5.50 -13.88
C ARG A 57 15.42 -4.68 -13.54
N PHE A 58 15.49 -3.44 -14.00
CA PHE A 58 16.63 -2.54 -13.80
C PHE A 58 16.38 -1.50 -12.70
N SER A 59 15.35 -1.70 -11.88
CA SER A 59 14.88 -0.75 -10.86
C SER A 59 14.53 0.64 -11.42
N ASP A 60 14.32 0.73 -12.73
CA ASP A 60 13.93 1.92 -13.47
C ASP A 60 12.46 2.30 -13.24
N ARG A 61 11.65 1.29 -12.89
CA ARG A 61 10.23 1.44 -12.60
C ARG A 61 9.88 0.80 -11.26
N HIS A 62 9.21 1.55 -10.40
CA HIS A 62 8.56 1.03 -9.20
C HIS A 62 7.18 1.65 -9.08
N THR A 63 6.14 0.87 -9.38
CA THR A 63 4.75 1.34 -9.31
C THR A 63 4.02 0.67 -8.16
N LEU A 64 3.20 1.44 -7.44
CA LEU A 64 2.40 0.96 -6.31
C LEU A 64 0.91 1.02 -6.67
N SER A 65 0.14 0.05 -6.19
CA SER A 65 -1.30 -0.03 -6.42
C SER A 65 -1.97 -0.71 -5.24
N ALA A 66 -2.39 0.10 -4.27
CA ALA A 66 -3.10 -0.35 -3.08
C ALA A 66 -4.60 -0.35 -3.27
N ARG A 67 -5.27 -1.41 -2.79
CA ARG A 67 -6.73 -1.51 -2.66
C ARG A 67 -7.06 -1.95 -1.25
N TYR A 68 -7.87 -1.15 -0.56
CA TYR A 68 -8.29 -1.38 0.82
C TYR A 68 -9.57 -0.59 1.11
N MET A 69 -10.19 -0.85 2.26
CA MET A 69 -11.39 -0.16 2.74
C MET A 69 -11.13 0.42 4.13
N LEU A 70 -11.78 1.56 4.43
CA LEU A 70 -11.74 2.28 5.71
C LEU A 70 -13.13 2.27 6.37
#